data_AF-A0A183PTM1-F1
#
_entry.id   AF-A0A183PTM1-F1
#
_cell.length_a   1.000
_cell.length_b   1.000
_cell.length_c   1.000
_cell.angle_alpha   90.00
_cell.angle_beta   90.00
_cell.angle_gamma   90.00
#
_symmetry.space_group_name_H-M   'P 1'
#
loop_
_entity.id
_entity.type
_entity.pdbx_description
1 polymer ?
#
loop_
_entity_poly.entity_id
_entity_poly.type
_entity_poly.pdbx_seq_one_letter_code
_entity_poly.pdbx_strand_id
1 'polypeptide(L)'
;MVDSSIFDEIPEEISAQLVSFSEATDDVEQLVKKISNFSNDSNTEVSDLDTIKTDLSLCYAFNALFFMYLRCNGVETQSHPIMQELVRSLF
;
A
#
# COMPACT_ATOMS: atom_id res chain seq x y z
N MET A 1 -33.63 0.74 -22.87
CA MET A 1 -32.31 0.37 -23.40
C MET A 1 -31.50 -0.05 -22.19
N VAL A 2 -30.98 -1.28 -22.23
CA VAL A 2 -30.28 -1.90 -21.10
C VAL A 2 -29.03 -1.06 -20.84
N ASP A 3 -28.89 -0.58 -19.60
CA ASP A 3 -27.61 -0.13 -19.05
C ASP A 3 -26.66 -1.32 -19.18
N SER A 4 -25.93 -1.40 -20.31
CA SER A 4 -24.76 -2.28 -20.38
C SER A 4 -23.84 -1.77 -19.31
N SER A 5 -23.76 -2.53 -18.22
CA SER A 5 -22.97 -2.20 -17.06
C SER A 5 -21.56 -1.91 -17.56
N ILE A 6 -20.91 -0.83 -17.10
CA ILE A 6 -19.51 -0.51 -17.45
C ILE A 6 -18.59 -1.73 -17.27
N PHE A 7 -18.97 -2.66 -16.39
CA PHE A 7 -18.33 -3.93 -16.13
C PHE A 7 -18.39 -4.95 -17.28
N ASP A 8 -19.40 -4.89 -18.16
CA ASP A 8 -19.52 -5.74 -19.35
C ASP A 8 -18.58 -5.29 -20.50
N GLU A 9 -18.07 -4.04 -20.45
CA GLU A 9 -17.11 -3.50 -21.42
C GLU A 9 -15.64 -3.67 -20.98
N ILE A 10 -15.40 -4.01 -19.71
CA ILE A 10 -14.05 -4.19 -19.18
C ILE A 10 -13.52 -5.57 -19.60
N PRO A 11 -12.34 -5.65 -20.23
CA PRO A 11 -11.72 -6.94 -20.56
C PRO A 11 -11.53 -7.82 -19.32
N GLU A 12 -11.74 -9.12 -19.46
CA GLU A 12 -11.62 -10.09 -18.35
C GLU A 12 -10.25 -10.06 -17.67
N GLU A 13 -9.18 -9.76 -18.41
CA GLU A 13 -7.84 -9.59 -17.86
C GLU A 13 -7.76 -8.39 -16.88
N ILE A 14 -8.39 -7.28 -17.24
CA ILE A 14 -8.39 -6.06 -16.43
C ILE A 14 -9.29 -6.25 -15.20
N SER A 15 -10.44 -6.92 -15.35
CA SER A 15 -11.31 -7.20 -14.21
C SER A 15 -10.63 -8.13 -13.20
N ALA A 16 -9.91 -9.16 -13.65
CA ALA A 16 -9.11 -10.02 -12.78
C ALA A 16 -8.00 -9.26 -12.05
N GLN A 17 -7.31 -8.34 -12.75
CA GLN A 17 -6.30 -7.47 -12.13
C GLN A 17 -6.91 -6.54 -11.07
N LEU A 18 -8.10 -5.98 -11.32
CA LEU A 18 -8.81 -5.15 -10.34
C LEU A 18 -9.21 -5.94 -9.09
N VAL A 19 -9.70 -7.17 -9.26
CA VAL A 19 -10.06 -8.03 -8.13
C VAL A 19 -8.82 -8.32 -7.29
N SER A 20 -7.74 -8.79 -7.91
CA SER A 20 -6.49 -9.07 -7.20
C SER A 20 -5.91 -7.82 -6.50
N PHE A 21 -6.01 -6.66 -7.13
CA PHE A 21 -5.60 -5.39 -6.54
C PHE A 21 -6.45 -5.01 -5.31
N SER A 22 -7.77 -5.22 -5.39
CA SER A 22 -8.68 -4.98 -4.27
C SER A 22 -8.34 -5.88 -3.08
N GLU A 23 -8.17 -7.18 -3.32
CA GLU A 23 -7.79 -8.15 -2.29
C GLU A 23 -6.46 -7.79 -1.63
N ALA A 24 -5.45 -7.43 -2.43
CA ALA A 24 -4.15 -7.00 -1.90
C ALA A 24 -4.25 -5.71 -1.07
N THR A 25 -5.16 -4.79 -1.42
CA THR A 25 -5.39 -3.56 -0.66
C THR A 25 -6.07 -3.85 0.67
N ASP A 26 -7.04 -4.76 0.70
CA ASP A 26 -7.71 -5.19 1.93
C ASP A 26 -6.73 -5.87 2.89
N ASP A 27 -5.82 -6.71 2.38
CA ASP A 27 -4.77 -7.34 3.18
C ASP A 27 -3.84 -6.30 3.83
N VAL A 28 -3.45 -5.27 3.08
CA VAL A 28 -2.63 -4.18 3.62
C VAL A 28 -3.40 -3.39 4.67
N GLU A 29 -4.69 -3.10 4.47
CA GLU A 29 -5.53 -2.43 5.46
C GLU A 29 -5.58 -3.22 6.78
N GLN A 30 -5.75 -4.55 6.70
CA GLN A 30 -5.73 -5.42 7.88
C GLN A 30 -4.38 -5.38 8.61
N LEU A 31 -3.27 -5.36 7.87
CA LEU A 31 -1.93 -5.25 8.45
C LEU A 31 -1.74 -3.92 9.18
N VAL A 32 -2.15 -2.81 8.57
CA VAL A 32 -2.08 -1.47 9.19
C VAL A 32 -2.92 -1.41 10.47
N LYS A 33 -4.13 -2.00 10.46
CA LYS A 33 -4.97 -2.11 11.67
C LYS A 33 -4.28 -2.89 12.78
N LYS A 34 -3.61 -4.01 12.47
CA LYS A 34 -2.85 -4.79 13.46
C LYS A 34 -1.70 -3.98 14.08
N ILE A 35 -0.93 -3.26 13.26
CA ILE A 35 0.19 -2.42 13.73
C ILE A 35 -0.33 -1.28 14.63
N SER A 36 -1.44 -0.63 14.24
CA SER A 36 -2.05 0.44 15.03
C SER A 36 -2.56 -0.07 16.39
N ASN A 37 -3.15 -1.26 16.43
CA ASN A 37 -3.63 -1.86 17.67
C ASN A 37 -2.47 -2.27 18.58
N PHE A 38 -1.38 -2.81 18.01
CA PHE A 38 -0.17 -3.17 18.75
C PHE A 38 0.50 -1.94 19.37
N SER A 39 0.56 -0.81 18.66
CA SER A 39 1.13 0.45 19.17
C SER A 39 0.32 1.05 20.33
N ASN A 40 -0.97 0.74 20.42
CA ASN A 40 -1.85 1.18 21.51
C ASN A 40 -1.75 0.28 22.75
N ASP A 41 -1.14 -0.90 22.64
CA ASP A 41 -0.92 -1.83 23.75
C ASP A 41 0.38 -1.45 24.47
N SER A 42 0.26 -0.53 25.45
CA SER A 42 1.36 0.07 26.22
C SER A 42 2.15 -0.90 27.12
N ASN A 43 1.83 -2.19 27.11
CA ASN A 43 2.46 -3.22 27.95
C ASN A 43 3.48 -4.09 27.21
N THR A 44 3.69 -3.84 25.92
CA THR A 44 4.62 -4.63 25.12
C THR A 44 6.02 -4.00 25.18
N GLU A 45 6.89 -4.53 26.05
CA GLU A 45 8.31 -4.16 26.04
C GLU A 45 8.95 -4.72 24.76
N VAL A 46 9.07 -3.86 23.75
CA VAL A 46 9.80 -4.15 22.51
C VAL A 46 11.20 -3.58 22.65
N SER A 47 12.21 -4.35 22.27
CA SER A 47 13.60 -3.89 22.23
C SER A 47 13.72 -2.66 21.31
N ASP A 48 14.50 -1.65 21.74
CA ASP A 48 14.77 -0.44 20.94
C ASP A 48 15.18 -0.76 19.49
N LEU A 49 15.93 -1.85 19.30
CA LEU A 49 16.41 -2.29 18.00
C LEU A 49 15.27 -2.84 17.12
N ASP A 50 14.29 -3.51 17.70
CA ASP A 50 13.14 -4.05 16.96
C ASP A 50 12.12 -2.95 16.65
N THR A 51 11.99 -1.95 17.51
CA THR A 51 11.24 -0.71 17.24
C THR A 51 11.82 0.03 16.04
N ILE A 52 13.15 0.27 16.02
CA ILE A 52 13.81 0.96 14.89
C ILE A 52 13.63 0.22 13.57
N LYS A 53 13.74 -1.12 13.57
CA LYS A 53 13.48 -1.94 12.37
C LYS A 53 12.03 -1.83 11.90
N THR A 54 11.09 -1.84 12.83
CA THR A 54 9.66 -1.74 12.54
C THR A 54 9.34 -0.37 11.96
N ASP A 55 9.86 0.70 12.55
CA ASP A 55 9.69 2.07 12.07
C ASP A 55 10.27 2.26 10.67
N LEU A 56 11.48 1.73 10.42
CA LEU A 56 12.09 1.77 9.08
C LEU A 56 11.23 1.03 8.04
N SER A 57 10.75 -0.16 8.40
CA SER A 57 9.88 -0.98 7.54
C SER A 57 8.55 -0.27 7.26
N LEU A 58 7.99 0.41 8.26
CA LEU A 58 6.75 1.18 8.13
C LEU A 58 6.95 2.41 7.23
N CYS A 59 8.10 3.07 7.33
CA CYS A 59 8.48 4.20 6.49
C CYS A 59 8.55 3.78 5.00
N TYR A 60 9.17 2.63 4.72
CA TYR A 60 9.15 2.04 3.38
C TYR A 60 7.72 1.71 2.93
N ALA A 61 6.92 1.07 3.78
CA ALA A 61 5.55 0.69 3.46
C ALA A 61 4.68 1.90 3.10
N PHE A 62 4.79 3.01 3.84
CA PHE A 62 4.06 4.25 3.52
C PHE A 62 4.52 4.86 2.19
N ASN A 63 5.83 4.88 1.92
CA ASN A 63 6.35 5.38 0.64
C ASN A 63 5.86 4.52 -0.54
N ALA A 64 5.81 3.19 -0.37
CA ALA A 64 5.28 2.27 -1.38
C ALA A 64 3.77 2.45 -1.62
N LEU A 65 2.99 2.63 -0.55
CA LEU A 65 1.56 2.93 -0.64
C LEU A 65 1.29 4.27 -1.33
N PHE A 66 2.09 5.29 -1.02
CA PHE A 66 1.97 6.59 -1.69
C PHE A 66 2.32 6.49 -3.18
N PHE A 67 3.35 5.73 -3.54
CA PHE A 67 3.65 5.44 -4.93
C PHE A 67 2.50 4.72 -5.65
N MET A 68 1.92 3.69 -5.03
CA MET A 68 0.75 2.98 -5.57
C MET A 68 -0.43 3.93 -5.80
N TYR A 69 -0.72 4.80 -4.82
CA TYR A 69 -1.75 5.83 -4.95
C TYR A 69 -1.52 6.75 -6.15
N LEU A 70 -0.30 7.25 -6.34
CA LEU A 70 0.05 8.10 -7.49
C LEU A 70 -0.18 7.37 -8.82
N ARG A 71 0.20 6.09 -8.90
CA ARG A 71 -0.01 5.25 -10.09
C ARG A 71 -1.49 5.04 -10.40
N CYS A 72 -2.33 4.82 -9.38
CA CYS A 72 -3.78 4.69 -9.55
C CYS A 72 -4.44 5.99 -10.04
N ASN A 73 -3.87 7.16 -9.71
CA ASN A 73 -4.34 8.46 -10.20
C ASN A 73 -3.76 8.83 -11.57
N GLY A 74 -2.99 7.93 -12.21
CA GLY A 74 -2.37 8.19 -13.52
C GLY A 74 -1.22 9.21 -13.48
N VAL A 75 -0.66 9.49 -12.30
CA VAL A 75 0.48 10.41 -12.17
C VAL A 75 1.75 9.71 -12.66
N GLU A 76 2.54 10.39 -13.49
CA GLU A 76 3.85 9.89 -13.91
C GLU A 76 4.83 9.90 -12.74
N THR A 77 5.32 8.73 -12.36
CA THR A 77 6.15 8.57 -11.17
C THR A 77 7.65 8.59 -11.45
N GLN A 78 8.09 8.55 -12.71
CA GLN A 78 9.52 8.49 -13.07
C GLN A 78 10.29 9.75 -12.67
N SER A 79 9.68 10.92 -12.78
CA SER A 79 10.24 12.22 -12.36
C SER A 79 9.82 12.61 -10.95
N HIS A 80 8.99 11.80 -10.28
CA HIS A 80 8.42 12.13 -8.99
C HIS A 80 9.45 11.84 -7.86
N PRO A 81 9.62 12.74 -6.89
CA PRO A 81 10.58 12.56 -5.78
C PRO A 81 10.40 11.27 -4.98
N ILE A 82 9.20 10.66 -5.03
CA ILE A 82 8.91 9.38 -4.37
C ILE A 82 9.84 8.24 -4.80
N MET A 83 10.39 8.27 -6.02
CA MET A 83 11.40 7.28 -6.44
C MET A 83 12.69 7.39 -5.63
N GLN A 84 13.12 8.61 -5.32
CA GLN A 84 14.31 8.82 -4.49
C GLN A 84 14.07 8.33 -3.06
N GLU A 85 12.88 8.59 -2.52
CA GLU A 85 12.50 8.12 -1.17
C GLU A 85 12.38 6.60 -1.09
N LEU A 86 11.82 5.94 -2.12
CA LEU A 86 11.77 4.48 -2.18
C LEU A 86 13.16 3.84 -2.22
N VAL A 87 14.09 4.41 -2.99
CA VAL A 87 15.48 3.95 -3.04
C VAL A 87 16.17 4.18 -1.69
N ARG A 88 15.93 5.33 -1.05
CA ARG A 88 16.51 5.68 0.25
C ARG A 88 16.03 4.76 1.37
N SER A 89 14.75 4.35 1.36
CA SER A 89 14.19 3.44 2.35
C SER A 89 14.63 1.97 2.18
N LEU A 90 15.33 1.64 1.07
CA LEU A 90 15.86 0.29 0.80
C LEU A 90 17.32 0.11 1.28
N PHE A 91 17.98 1.19 1.73
CA PHE A 91 19.37 1.24 2.18
C PHE A 91 19.47 1.71 3.64
#